data_AF-A0A940QQ72-F1
#
_entry.id   AF-A0A940QQ72-F1
#
_cell.length_a   1.000
_cell.length_b   1.000
_cell.length_c   1.000
_cell.angle_alpha   90.00
_cell.angle_beta   90.00
_cell.angle_gamma   90.00
#
_symmetry.space_group_name_H-M   'P 1'
#
loop_
_entity.id
_entity.type
_entity.pdbx_description
1 polymer ?
#
loop_
_entity_poly.entity_id
_entity_poly.type
_entity_poly.pdbx_seq_one_letter_code
_entity_poly.pdbx_strand_id
1 'polypeptide(L)'
;MLAKILLSFLFIVMGFFLWLSFDNPMGVEEFHFFGKTISTNLSTLMISSFVLGAMLIFVGFLARDAKRAIEGYQKSRQKRKQESVKEELNKGMDVFLRGDLAKAKAHFVEVLKRDPTQIDLYLRLSEIAVHEGNEQDALHWLGRAELIDMRNIEILLRQAGVYQRMKRFD
;
A
#
# COMPACT_ATOMS: atom_id res chain seq x y z
N MET A 1 -19.00 3.27 19.91
CA MET A 1 -19.65 4.13 20.94
C MET A 1 -20.19 5.43 20.32
N LEU A 2 -19.35 6.20 19.62
CA LEU A 2 -19.74 7.45 18.93
C LEU A 2 -20.95 7.32 17.97
N ALA A 3 -20.98 6.31 17.10
CA ALA A 3 -22.11 6.11 16.17
C ALA A 3 -23.45 5.89 16.89
N LYS A 4 -23.44 5.21 18.05
CA LYS A 4 -24.65 4.99 18.86
C LYS A 4 -25.14 6.31 19.48
N ILE A 5 -24.23 7.14 19.99
CA ILE A 5 -24.55 8.46 20.56
C ILE A 5 -25.15 9.39 19.49
N LEU A 6 -24.57 9.39 18.29
CA LEU A 6 -25.02 10.23 17.17
C LEU A 6 -26.41 9.80 16.66
N LEU A 7 -26.67 8.48 16.61
CA LEU A 7 -27.97 7.93 16.29
C LEU A 7 -29.03 8.31 17.35
N SER A 8 -28.70 8.17 18.64
CA SER A 8 -29.59 8.57 19.74
C SER A 8 -29.92 10.07 19.69
N PHE A 9 -28.93 10.92 19.41
CA PHE A 9 -29.13 12.37 19.25
C PHE A 9 -30.07 12.68 18.07
N LEU A 10 -29.89 12.01 16.93
CA LEU A 10 -30.76 12.17 15.77
C LEU A 10 -32.24 11.84 16.10
N PHE A 11 -32.49 10.75 16.84
CA PHE A 11 -33.84 10.37 17.26
C PHE A 11 -34.46 11.39 18.23
N ILE A 12 -33.68 11.96 19.14
CA ILE A 12 -34.15 13.01 20.06
C ILE A 12 -34.57 14.26 19.28
N VAL A 13 -33.72 14.71 18.34
CA VAL A 13 -34.02 15.89 17.51
C VAL A 13 -35.25 15.64 16.63
N MET A 14 -35.36 14.45 16.03
CA MET A 14 -36.54 14.09 15.23
C MET A 14 -37.83 14.05 16.08
N GLY A 15 -37.78 13.48 17.28
CA GLY A 15 -38.91 13.44 18.21
C GLY A 15 -39.36 14.84 18.65
N PHE A 16 -38.41 15.74 18.92
CA PHE A 16 -38.71 17.14 19.22
C PHE A 16 -39.43 17.85 18.07
N PHE A 17 -38.98 17.65 16.82
CA PHE A 17 -39.65 18.23 15.65
C PHE A 17 -41.04 17.65 15.37
N LEU A 18 -41.25 16.35 15.63
CA LEU A 18 -42.57 15.73 15.53
C LEU A 18 -43.53 16.29 16.59
N TRP A 19 -43.05 16.48 17.82
CA TRP A 19 -43.83 17.11 18.88
C TRP A 19 -44.21 18.56 18.52
N LEU A 20 -43.23 19.34 18.04
CA LEU A 20 -43.47 20.70 17.56
C LEU A 20 -44.44 20.74 16.37
N SER A 21 -44.42 19.73 15.50
CA SER A 21 -45.39 19.58 14.41
C SER A 21 -46.82 19.34 14.85
N PHE A 22 -47.03 18.67 15.98
CA PHE A 22 -48.37 18.36 16.46
C PHE A 22 -49.04 19.60 17.06
N ASP A 23 -48.26 20.47 17.71
CA ASP A 23 -48.74 21.66 18.41
C ASP A 23 -48.71 22.93 17.54
N ASN A 24 -48.14 22.87 16.32
CA ASN A 24 -47.96 24.03 15.46
C ASN A 24 -49.20 24.29 14.59
N PRO A 25 -49.90 25.44 14.77
CA PRO A 25 -51.11 25.79 14.02
C PRO A 25 -50.82 26.42 12.64
N MET A 26 -49.57 26.73 12.30
CA MET A 26 -49.21 27.33 11.00
C MET A 26 -48.91 26.27 9.93
N GLY A 27 -49.83 26.12 8.97
CA GLY A 27 -49.54 25.52 7.67
C GLY A 27 -48.78 26.50 6.79
N VAL A 28 -47.66 26.09 6.19
CA VAL A 28 -46.99 26.91 5.17
C VAL A 28 -47.73 26.63 3.86
N GLU A 29 -48.77 27.42 3.60
CA GLU A 29 -49.71 27.12 2.51
C GLU A 29 -49.03 27.10 1.14
N GLU A 30 -47.95 27.87 0.94
CA GLU A 30 -47.22 27.91 -0.33
C GLU A 30 -45.69 27.94 -0.13
N PHE A 31 -45.03 26.78 -0.17
CA PHE A 31 -43.57 26.71 -0.28
C PHE A 31 -43.16 26.70 -1.76
N HIS A 32 -42.44 27.72 -2.20
CA HIS A 32 -41.92 27.79 -3.58
C HIS A 32 -40.57 27.08 -3.69
N PHE A 33 -40.53 25.98 -4.46
CA PHE A 33 -39.32 25.21 -4.70
C PHE A 33 -39.14 24.98 -6.21
N PHE A 34 -38.02 25.46 -6.77
CA PHE A 34 -37.69 25.30 -8.19
C PHE A 34 -38.86 25.67 -9.14
N GLY A 35 -39.53 26.78 -8.88
CA GLY A 35 -40.65 27.28 -9.70
C GLY A 35 -41.98 26.54 -9.52
N LYS A 36 -42.07 25.56 -8.60
CA LYS A 36 -43.33 24.91 -8.21
C LYS A 36 -43.74 25.33 -6.80
N THR A 37 -45.04 25.50 -6.57
CA THR A 37 -45.61 25.66 -5.23
C THR A 37 -45.97 24.29 -4.66
N ILE A 38 -45.54 24.05 -3.43
CA ILE A 38 -45.85 22.83 -2.68
C ILE A 38 -46.48 23.26 -1.36
N SER A 39 -47.70 22.81 -1.10
CA SER A 39 -48.37 23.03 0.20
C SER A 39 -47.77 22.06 1.22
N THR A 40 -47.04 22.57 2.21
CA THR A 40 -46.38 21.72 3.22
C THR A 40 -46.46 22.36 4.61
N ASN A 41 -46.25 21.59 5.66
CA ASN A 41 -46.14 22.16 7.01
C ASN A 41 -44.69 22.52 7.31
N LEU A 42 -44.47 23.57 8.11
CA LEU A 42 -43.12 24.02 8.49
C LEU A 42 -42.27 22.88 9.05
N SER A 43 -42.87 22.02 9.88
CA SER A 43 -42.17 20.89 10.50
C SER A 43 -41.69 19.86 9.48
N THR A 44 -42.44 19.61 8.40
CA THR A 44 -42.01 18.72 7.31
C THR A 44 -40.75 19.27 6.64
N LEU A 45 -40.71 20.57 6.38
CA LEU A 45 -39.55 21.25 5.78
C LEU A 45 -38.32 21.23 6.70
N MET A 46 -38.53 21.43 8.01
CA MET A 46 -37.45 21.37 9.01
C MET A 46 -36.87 19.97 9.14
N ILE A 47 -37.71 18.94 9.22
CA ILE A 47 -37.27 17.53 9.28
C ILE A 47 -36.52 17.15 7.99
N SER A 48 -37.06 17.48 6.81
CA SER A 48 -36.39 17.16 5.55
C SER A 48 -35.03 17.83 5.43
N SER A 49 -34.93 19.11 5.82
CA SER A 49 -33.67 19.86 5.78
C SER A 49 -32.64 19.30 6.75
N PHE A 50 -33.06 18.94 7.97
CA PHE A 50 -32.20 18.29 8.96
C PHE A 50 -31.71 16.93 8.48
N VAL A 51 -32.61 16.08 7.97
CA VAL A 51 -32.27 14.76 7.43
C VAL A 51 -31.33 14.88 6.24
N LEU A 52 -31.53 15.84 5.34
CA LEU A 52 -30.63 16.12 4.22
C LEU A 52 -29.23 16.51 4.71
N GLY A 53 -29.14 17.43 5.68
CA GLY A 53 -27.86 17.81 6.28
C GLY A 53 -27.14 16.63 6.95
N ALA A 54 -27.88 15.82 7.73
CA ALA A 54 -27.34 14.61 8.35
C ALA A 54 -26.87 13.58 7.31
N MET A 55 -27.60 13.41 6.21
CA MET A 55 -27.23 12.53 5.10
C MET A 55 -25.94 13.00 4.42
N LEU A 56 -25.79 14.31 4.15
CA LEU A 56 -24.56 14.85 3.55
C LEU A 56 -23.33 14.61 4.44
N ILE A 57 -23.47 14.85 5.74
CA ILE A 57 -22.41 14.58 6.72
C ILE A 57 -22.08 13.08 6.75
N PHE A 58 -23.11 12.22 6.78
CA PHE A 58 -22.95 10.76 6.78
C PHE A 58 -22.20 10.25 5.55
N VAL A 59 -22.59 10.71 4.34
CA VAL A 59 -21.90 10.39 3.09
C VAL A 59 -20.44 10.86 3.14
N GLY A 60 -20.18 12.05 3.68
CA GLY A 60 -18.82 12.57 3.89
C GLY A 60 -17.97 11.68 4.82
N PHE A 61 -18.55 11.17 5.90
CA PHE A 61 -17.89 10.22 6.79
C PHE A 61 -17.61 8.89 6.10
N LEU A 62 -18.60 8.31 5.40
CA LEU A 62 -18.41 7.07 4.64
C LEU A 62 -17.29 7.21 3.59
N ALA A 63 -17.27 8.31 2.85
CA ALA A 63 -16.22 8.57 1.87
C ALA A 63 -14.83 8.65 2.52
N ARG A 64 -14.72 9.32 3.67
CA ARG A 64 -13.47 9.43 4.43
C ARG A 64 -13.00 8.07 4.95
N ASP A 65 -13.90 7.28 5.53
CA ASP A 65 -13.57 5.98 6.09
C ASP A 65 -13.24 4.96 5.00
N ALA A 66 -13.95 4.98 3.87
CA ALA A 66 -13.61 4.20 2.69
C ALA A 66 -12.21 4.55 2.17
N LYS A 67 -11.89 5.85 2.05
CA LYS A 67 -10.54 6.30 1.66
C LYS A 67 -9.48 5.77 2.63
N ARG A 68 -9.69 5.90 3.94
CA ARG A 68 -8.77 5.39 4.97
C ARG A 68 -8.59 3.88 4.90
N ALA A 69 -9.68 3.13 4.67
CA ALA A 69 -9.63 1.68 4.53
C ALA A 69 -8.82 1.27 3.30
N ILE A 70 -9.00 1.93 2.17
CA ILE A 70 -8.24 1.69 0.94
C ILE A 70 -6.75 1.99 1.15
N GLU A 71 -6.42 3.15 1.72
CA GLU A 71 -5.03 3.51 2.02
C GLU A 71 -4.38 2.54 3.00
N GLY A 72 -5.11 2.11 4.03
CA GLY A 72 -4.66 1.11 5.00
C GLY A 72 -4.39 -0.24 4.35
N TYR A 73 -5.28 -0.69 3.46
CA TYR A 73 -5.11 -1.92 2.70
C TYR A 73 -3.90 -1.88 1.77
N GLN A 74 -3.71 -0.77 1.03
CA GLN A 74 -2.55 -0.59 0.16
C GLN A 74 -1.23 -0.61 0.95
N LYS A 75 -1.16 0.13 2.07
CA LYS A 75 0.02 0.14 2.94
C LYS A 75 0.31 -1.24 3.53
N SER A 76 -0.71 -1.94 4.01
CA SER A 76 -0.56 -3.30 4.54
C SER A 76 -0.05 -4.27 3.47
N ARG A 77 -0.58 -4.20 2.25
CA ARG A 77 -0.14 -5.03 1.13
C ARG A 77 1.31 -4.74 0.75
N GLN A 78 1.72 -3.46 0.72
CA GLN A 78 3.11 -3.09 0.44
C GLN A 78 4.06 -3.62 1.52
N LYS A 79 3.69 -3.48 2.80
CA LYS A 79 4.47 -4.01 3.92
C LYS A 79 4.63 -5.53 3.83
N ARG A 80 3.54 -6.26 3.58
CA ARG A 80 3.57 -7.72 3.39
C ARG A 80 4.47 -8.14 2.22
N LYS A 81 4.47 -7.36 1.12
CA LYS A 81 5.37 -7.61 -0.01
C LYS A 81 6.83 -7.40 0.36
N GLN A 82 7.15 -6.36 1.14
CA GLN A 82 8.51 -6.12 1.63
C GLN A 82 8.96 -7.20 2.61
N GLU A 83 8.07 -7.60 3.53
CA GLU A 83 8.32 -8.69 4.49
C GLU A 83 8.57 -10.02 3.76
N SER A 84 7.79 -10.33 2.72
CA SER A 84 7.98 -11.57 1.96
C SER A 84 9.29 -11.59 1.17
N VAL A 85 9.73 -10.45 0.62
CA VAL A 85 11.06 -10.33 -0.02
C VAL A 85 12.17 -10.51 1.02
N LYS A 86 12.03 -9.92 2.20
CA LYS A 86 13.00 -10.06 3.29
C LYS A 86 13.08 -11.49 3.82
N GLU A 87 11.94 -12.17 3.95
CA GLU A 87 11.90 -13.57 4.36
C GLU A 87 12.61 -14.47 3.34
N GLU A 88 12.37 -14.24 2.04
CA GLU A 88 13.05 -14.97 0.96
C GLU A 88 14.56 -14.74 0.98
N LEU A 89 14.99 -13.49 1.21
CA LEU A 89 16.41 -13.14 1.38
C LEU A 89 17.03 -13.88 2.58
N ASN A 90 16.34 -13.93 3.72
CA ASN A 90 16.83 -14.64 4.89
C ASN A 90 17.00 -16.14 4.64
N LYS A 91 16.06 -16.77 3.92
CA LYS A 91 16.18 -18.18 3.50
C LYS A 91 17.40 -18.39 2.60
N GLY A 92 17.59 -17.52 1.63
CA GLY A 92 18.77 -17.51 0.75
C GLY A 92 20.07 -17.39 1.52
N MET A 93 20.12 -16.49 2.52
CA MET A 93 21.31 -16.31 3.35
C MET A 93 21.58 -17.52 4.24
N ASP A 94 20.54 -18.11 4.84
CA ASP A 94 20.66 -19.30 5.69
C ASP A 94 21.23 -20.50 4.91
N VAL A 95 20.75 -20.77 3.69
CA VAL A 95 21.33 -21.83 2.85
C VAL A 95 22.74 -21.48 2.35
N PHE A 96 23.01 -20.20 2.05
CA PHE A 96 24.35 -19.73 1.66
C PHE A 96 25.37 -19.98 2.77
N LEU A 97 25.04 -19.63 4.01
CA LEU A 97 25.89 -19.85 5.19
C LEU A 97 26.12 -21.34 5.48
N ARG A 98 25.17 -22.22 5.11
CA ARG A 98 25.32 -23.68 5.18
C ARG A 98 26.14 -24.27 4.02
N GLY A 99 26.53 -23.46 3.04
CA GLY A 99 27.32 -23.89 1.88
C GLY A 99 26.51 -24.48 0.73
N ASP A 100 25.18 -24.48 0.80
CA ASP A 100 24.33 -24.93 -0.32
C ASP A 100 24.17 -23.79 -1.34
N LEU A 101 25.22 -23.59 -2.15
CA LEU A 101 25.32 -22.48 -3.10
C LEU A 101 24.25 -22.55 -4.20
N ALA A 102 23.85 -23.76 -4.62
CA ALA A 102 22.82 -23.97 -5.62
C ALA A 102 21.45 -23.45 -5.15
N LYS A 103 21.05 -23.78 -3.91
CA LYS A 103 19.81 -23.24 -3.33
C LYS A 103 19.92 -21.73 -3.04
N ALA A 104 21.09 -21.27 -2.58
CA ALA A 104 21.31 -19.84 -2.35
C ALA A 104 21.10 -19.01 -3.62
N LYS A 105 21.65 -19.48 -4.75
CA LYS A 105 21.50 -18.88 -6.08
C LYS A 105 20.02 -18.73 -6.45
N ALA A 106 19.21 -19.78 -6.25
CA ALA A 106 17.78 -19.75 -6.53
C ALA A 106 17.03 -18.69 -5.70
N HIS A 107 17.27 -18.63 -4.39
CA HIS A 107 16.65 -17.65 -3.50
C HIS A 107 17.06 -16.21 -3.85
N PHE A 108 18.35 -15.96 -4.09
CA PHE A 108 18.84 -14.63 -4.46
C PHE A 108 18.26 -14.14 -5.78
N VAL A 109 18.16 -15.02 -6.79
CA VAL A 109 17.51 -14.68 -8.06
C VAL A 109 16.03 -14.34 -7.86
N GLU A 110 15.32 -15.06 -6.99
CA GLU A 110 13.91 -14.77 -6.70
C GLU A 110 13.73 -13.42 -5.97
N VAL A 111 14.65 -13.06 -5.08
CA VAL A 111 14.69 -11.72 -4.46
C VAL A 111 14.92 -10.65 -5.52
N LEU A 112 15.91 -10.85 -6.40
CA LEU A 112 16.25 -9.88 -7.46
C LEU A 112 15.14 -9.67 -8.50
N LYS A 113 14.27 -10.67 -8.75
CA LYS A 113 13.06 -10.46 -9.58
C LYS A 113 12.08 -9.45 -8.97
N ARG A 114 12.07 -9.33 -7.63
CA ARG A 114 11.13 -8.47 -6.89
C ARG A 114 11.77 -7.14 -6.51
N ASP A 115 13.07 -7.15 -6.24
CA ASP A 115 13.89 -5.99 -5.91
C ASP A 115 15.25 -6.08 -6.66
N PRO A 116 15.33 -5.54 -7.89
CA PRO A 116 16.50 -5.66 -8.73
C PRO A 116 17.65 -4.72 -8.32
N THR A 117 17.47 -3.92 -7.27
CA THR A 117 18.43 -2.87 -6.86
C THR A 117 19.45 -3.35 -5.82
N GLN A 118 19.36 -4.60 -5.39
CA GLN A 118 20.23 -5.16 -4.35
C GLN A 118 21.60 -5.56 -4.90
N ILE A 119 22.54 -4.61 -4.91
CA ILE A 119 23.93 -4.80 -5.38
C ILE A 119 24.61 -6.00 -4.69
N ASP A 120 24.47 -6.13 -3.36
CA ASP A 120 25.07 -7.22 -2.57
C ASP A 120 24.69 -8.62 -3.10
N LEU A 121 23.46 -8.80 -3.60
CA LEU A 121 23.04 -10.08 -4.16
C LEU A 121 23.72 -10.41 -5.48
N TYR A 122 23.94 -9.41 -6.34
CA TYR A 122 24.73 -9.62 -7.56
C TYR A 122 26.18 -9.95 -7.23
N LEU A 123 26.76 -9.32 -6.21
CA LEU A 123 28.11 -9.64 -5.75
C LEU A 123 28.21 -11.08 -5.22
N ARG A 124 27.24 -11.53 -4.41
CA ARG A 124 27.17 -12.93 -3.93
C ARG A 124 26.95 -13.92 -5.07
N LEU A 125 26.11 -13.60 -6.04
CA LEU A 125 25.91 -14.44 -7.22
C LEU A 125 27.19 -14.57 -8.06
N SER A 126 27.95 -13.47 -8.19
CA SER A 126 29.26 -13.51 -8.85
C SER A 126 30.27 -14.38 -8.10
N GLU A 127 30.26 -14.33 -6.78
CA GLU A 127 31.12 -15.15 -5.93
C GLU A 127 30.78 -16.64 -6.04
N ILE A 128 29.48 -16.98 -6.00
CA ILE A 128 28.99 -18.33 -6.27
C ILE A 128 29.46 -18.80 -7.65
N ALA A 129 29.32 -17.99 -8.70
CA ALA A 129 29.76 -18.35 -10.05
C ALA A 129 31.28 -18.59 -10.15
N VAL A 130 32.09 -17.79 -9.44
CA VAL A 130 33.53 -18.03 -9.32
C VAL A 130 33.82 -19.37 -8.62
N HIS A 131 33.09 -19.69 -7.54
CA HIS A 131 33.22 -20.97 -6.85
C HIS A 131 32.80 -22.16 -7.73
N GLU A 132 31.85 -21.96 -8.63
CA GLU A 132 31.41 -22.94 -9.63
C GLU A 132 32.40 -23.08 -10.81
N GLY A 133 33.45 -22.25 -10.87
CA GLY A 133 34.40 -22.23 -11.99
C GLY A 133 33.82 -21.66 -13.28
N ASN A 134 32.76 -20.84 -13.19
CA ASN A 134 32.15 -20.18 -14.33
C ASN A 134 32.44 -18.67 -14.29
N GLU A 135 33.61 -18.28 -14.79
CA GLU A 135 34.04 -16.88 -14.82
C GLU A 135 33.13 -15.99 -15.68
N GLN A 136 32.52 -16.54 -16.72
CA GLN A 136 31.62 -15.80 -17.61
C GLN A 136 30.33 -15.39 -16.87
N ASP A 137 29.71 -16.32 -16.13
CA ASP A 137 28.56 -16.00 -15.27
C ASP A 137 28.94 -14.98 -14.20
N ALA A 138 30.15 -15.09 -13.63
CA ALA A 138 30.61 -14.14 -12.62
C ALA A 138 30.68 -12.71 -13.17
N LEU A 139 31.26 -12.53 -14.36
CA LEU A 139 31.28 -11.23 -15.05
C LEU A 139 29.88 -10.75 -15.44
N HIS A 140 28.98 -11.66 -15.83
CA HIS A 140 27.59 -11.31 -16.11
C HIS A 140 26.92 -10.67 -14.90
N TRP A 141 27.00 -11.32 -13.72
CA TRP A 141 26.41 -10.78 -12.50
C TRP A 141 27.05 -9.46 -12.05
N LEU A 142 28.37 -9.34 -12.18
CA LEU A 142 29.08 -8.08 -11.87
C LEU A 142 28.68 -6.95 -12.82
N GLY A 143 28.49 -7.23 -14.11
CA GLY A 143 28.00 -6.24 -15.07
C GLY A 143 26.57 -5.76 -14.73
N ARG A 144 25.71 -6.66 -14.24
CA ARG A 144 24.37 -6.27 -13.74
C ARG A 144 24.46 -5.35 -12.52
N ALA A 145 25.39 -5.61 -11.62
CA ALA A 145 25.65 -4.76 -10.46
C ALA A 145 26.19 -3.38 -10.88
N GLU A 146 27.09 -3.34 -11.86
CA GLU A 146 27.72 -2.11 -12.38
C GLU A 146 26.69 -1.15 -13.00
N LEU A 147 25.66 -1.68 -13.66
CA LEU A 147 24.55 -0.87 -14.18
C LEU A 147 23.77 -0.12 -13.08
N ILE A 148 23.84 -0.59 -11.83
CA ILE A 148 23.18 0.05 -10.68
C ILE A 148 24.12 1.07 -10.05
N ASP A 149 25.40 0.70 -9.86
CA ASP A 149 26.42 1.59 -9.32
C ASP A 149 27.76 1.41 -10.05
N MET A 150 27.97 2.24 -11.08
CA MET A 150 29.17 2.23 -11.92
C MET A 150 30.45 2.64 -11.17
N ARG A 151 30.33 3.28 -9.99
CA ARG A 151 31.48 3.78 -9.23
C ARG A 151 31.78 2.91 -8.01
N ASN A 152 31.11 1.78 -7.89
CA ASN A 152 31.34 0.84 -6.81
C ASN A 152 32.70 0.16 -6.97
N ILE A 153 33.64 0.51 -6.07
CA ILE A 153 35.01 0.00 -6.10
C ILE A 153 35.04 -1.53 -5.92
N GLU A 154 34.13 -2.09 -5.12
CA GLU A 154 34.07 -3.53 -4.88
C GLU A 154 33.75 -4.31 -6.16
N ILE A 155 32.83 -3.80 -6.99
CA ILE A 155 32.49 -4.41 -8.28
C ILE A 155 33.73 -4.45 -9.18
N LEU A 156 34.44 -3.34 -9.32
CA LEU A 156 35.66 -3.24 -10.12
C LEU A 156 36.76 -4.18 -9.63
N LEU A 157 36.95 -4.28 -8.31
CA LEU A 157 37.93 -5.19 -7.71
C LEU A 157 37.57 -6.66 -7.96
N ARG A 158 36.29 -7.03 -7.81
CA ARG A 158 35.82 -8.38 -8.11
C ARG A 158 35.97 -8.71 -9.60
N GLN A 159 35.62 -7.80 -10.50
CA GLN A 159 35.83 -7.96 -11.95
C GLN A 159 37.30 -8.18 -12.28
N ALA A 160 38.20 -7.34 -11.74
CA ALA A 160 39.64 -7.49 -11.91
C ALA A 160 40.14 -8.88 -11.44
N GLY A 161 39.66 -9.35 -10.28
CA GLY A 161 39.97 -10.68 -9.77
C GLY A 161 39.45 -11.82 -10.65
N VAL A 162 38.30 -11.66 -11.32
CA VAL A 162 37.80 -12.64 -12.29
C VAL A 162 38.65 -12.62 -13.57
N TYR A 163 38.98 -11.46 -14.12
CA TYR A 163 39.85 -11.36 -15.31
C TYR A 163 41.25 -11.94 -15.07
N GLN A 164 41.81 -11.76 -13.87
CA GLN A 164 43.08 -12.38 -13.50
C GLN A 164 43.01 -13.91 -13.47
N ARG A 165 41.88 -14.48 -13.02
CA ARG A 165 41.67 -15.94 -13.06
C ARG A 165 41.61 -16.44 -14.49
N MET A 166 40.85 -15.79 -15.36
CA MET A 166 40.76 -16.18 -16.77
C MET A 166 42.14 -16.21 -17.45
N LYS A 167 42.97 -15.18 -17.23
CA LYS A 167 44.35 -15.12 -17.75
C LYS A 167 45.33 -16.14 -17.18
N ARG A 168 44.98 -16.85 -16.08
CA ARG A 168 45.79 -17.96 -15.54
C ARG A 168 45.42 -19.31 -16.17
N PHE A 169 44.29 -19.38 -16.88
CA PHE A 169 43.82 -20.57 -17.58
C PHE A 169 44.06 -20.51 -19.10
N ASP A 170 44.46 -19.35 -19.62
CA ASP A 170 45.06 -19.17 -20.95
C ASP A 170 46.57 -19.48 -20.92
#